data_AF-A0A8S3XGG9-F1
#
_entry.id   AF-A0A8S3XGG9-F1
#
_cell.length_a   1.000
_cell.length_b   1.000
_cell.length_c   1.000
_cell.angle_alpha   90.00
_cell.angle_beta   90.00
_cell.angle_gamma   90.00
#
_symmetry.space_group_name_H-M   'P 1'
#
loop_
_entity.id
_entity.type
_entity.pdbx_description
1 polymer ?
#
loop_
_entity_poly.entity_id
_entity_poly.type
_entity_poly.pdbx_seq_one_letter_code
_entity_poly.pdbx_strand_id
1 'polypeptide(L)'
;MVKEKTKIWVFPEGTRNKHCTSFLPFKKGAFNMAIAAQVPVIPVVFSPYYFINYEKSIFNKGHIVIQCLDPIPTKGLNLDDVEKLTNQVREKMVTVYKDLCQEVTANLPSDYPHTKMGH
;
A
#
# COMPACT_ATOMS: atom_id res chain seq x y z
N MET A 1 -19.51 7.38 -15.28
CA MET A 1 -18.28 8.21 -15.24
C MET A 1 -17.05 7.30 -15.26
N VAL A 2 -16.90 6.49 -16.33
CA VAL A 2 -15.67 5.81 -16.80
C VAL A 2 -15.84 5.65 -18.33
N LYS A 3 -16.17 6.74 -19.03
CA LYS A 3 -16.43 6.74 -20.49
C LYS A 3 -15.16 6.97 -21.30
N GLU A 4 -14.11 7.44 -20.64
CA GLU A 4 -12.76 7.58 -21.17
C GLU A 4 -11.90 6.54 -20.46
N LYS A 5 -10.92 5.93 -21.14
CA LYS A 5 -10.02 4.88 -20.62
C LYS A 5 -9.05 5.43 -19.55
N THR A 6 -9.56 6.16 -18.59
CA THR A 6 -8.85 6.88 -17.54
C THR A 6 -8.28 5.89 -16.55
N LYS A 7 -6.97 5.97 -16.33
CA LYS A 7 -6.28 5.21 -15.30
C LYS A 7 -6.33 6.02 -14.00
N ILE A 8 -6.87 5.42 -12.94
CA ILE A 8 -7.01 6.08 -11.65
C ILE A 8 -6.00 5.49 -10.68
N TRP A 9 -5.27 6.35 -9.97
CA TRP A 9 -4.40 5.97 -8.86
C TRP A 9 -5.03 6.41 -7.55
N VAL A 10 -5.17 5.49 -6.58
CA VAL A 10 -5.78 5.79 -5.29
C VAL A 10 -4.92 5.24 -4.16
N PHE A 11 -4.76 6.04 -3.10
CA PHE A 11 -4.22 5.58 -1.82
C PHE A 11 -5.39 5.25 -0.89
N PRO A 12 -5.76 3.97 -0.72
CA PRO A 12 -7.00 3.60 -0.03
C PRO A 12 -7.00 3.92 1.46
N GLU A 13 -5.83 4.13 2.09
CA GLU A 13 -5.72 4.60 3.49
C GLU A 13 -6.17 6.06 3.67
N GLY A 14 -5.97 6.88 2.64
CA GLY A 14 -6.27 8.32 2.66
C GLY A 14 -5.30 9.20 3.45
N THR A 15 -4.35 8.62 4.17
CA THR A 15 -3.24 9.33 4.83
C THR A 15 -1.97 8.46 4.74
N ARG A 16 -0.80 9.06 4.99
CA ARG A 16 0.45 8.29 5.11
C ARG A 16 0.53 7.68 6.50
N ASN A 17 0.82 6.38 6.60
CA ASN A 17 1.21 5.83 7.89
C ASN A 17 2.57 6.40 8.32
N LYS A 18 2.59 7.05 9.49
CA LYS A 18 3.79 7.63 10.10
C LYS A 18 4.60 6.59 10.89
N HIS A 19 4.00 5.45 11.18
CA HIS A 19 4.60 4.34 11.90
C HIS A 19 4.83 3.19 10.91
N CYS A 20 6.06 2.69 10.81
CA CYS A 20 6.44 1.63 9.87
C CYS A 20 5.97 0.23 10.34
N THR A 21 4.69 0.08 10.73
CA THR A 21 4.18 -1.15 11.36
C THR A 21 3.24 -1.95 10.45
N SER A 22 2.25 -1.30 9.83
CA SER A 22 1.21 -1.96 9.02
C SER A 22 0.49 -0.95 8.12
N PHE A 23 -0.24 -1.39 7.10
CA PHE A 23 -1.22 -0.53 6.45
C PHE A 23 -2.36 -0.13 7.40
N LEU A 24 -2.82 1.12 7.31
CA LEU A 24 -4.05 1.60 7.92
C LEU A 24 -5.28 0.89 7.29
N PRO A 25 -6.47 0.99 7.90
CA PRO A 25 -7.69 0.49 7.29
C PRO A 25 -7.96 1.14 5.91
N PHE A 26 -8.34 0.32 4.94
CA PHE A 26 -8.64 0.78 3.58
C PHE A 26 -10.07 1.31 3.48
N LYS A 27 -10.22 2.50 2.89
CA LYS A 27 -11.52 3.08 2.55
C LYS A 27 -12.14 2.33 1.36
N LYS A 28 -13.42 1.98 1.48
CA LYS A 28 -14.16 1.18 0.48
C LYS A 28 -14.46 1.92 -0.84
N GLY A 29 -14.37 3.25 -0.87
CA GLY A 29 -14.78 4.07 -2.02
C GLY A 29 -14.11 3.72 -3.35
N ALA A 30 -12.80 3.45 -3.33
CA ALA A 30 -12.06 3.04 -4.54
C ALA A 30 -12.53 1.68 -5.08
N PHE A 31 -12.82 0.75 -4.18
CA PHE A 31 -13.26 -0.61 -4.52
C PHE A 31 -14.70 -0.62 -5.04
N ASN A 32 -15.57 0.22 -4.48
CA ASN A 32 -16.91 0.49 -5.03
C ASN A 32 -16.82 0.95 -6.50
N MET A 33 -15.92 1.90 -6.80
CA MET A 33 -15.73 2.38 -8.17
C MET A 33 -15.20 1.28 -9.09
N ALA A 34 -14.24 0.48 -8.63
CA ALA A 34 -13.66 -0.61 -9.42
C ALA A 34 -14.71 -1.67 -9.78
N ILE A 35 -15.57 -2.04 -8.82
CA ILE A 35 -16.69 -2.98 -9.03
C ILE A 35 -17.74 -2.35 -9.95
N ALA A 36 -18.17 -1.11 -9.70
CA ALA A 36 -19.17 -0.44 -10.55
C ALA A 36 -18.71 -0.30 -12.01
N ALA A 37 -17.42 -0.12 -12.23
CA ALA A 37 -16.82 -0.05 -13.55
C ALA A 37 -16.38 -1.42 -14.12
N GLN A 38 -16.45 -2.49 -13.31
CA GLN A 38 -15.98 -3.84 -13.65
C GLN A 38 -14.52 -3.86 -14.18
N VAL A 39 -13.67 -3.00 -13.61
CA VAL A 39 -12.24 -2.90 -13.94
C VAL A 39 -11.38 -3.53 -12.84
N PRO A 40 -10.27 -4.22 -13.20
CA PRO A 40 -9.41 -4.86 -12.22
C PRO A 40 -8.69 -3.83 -11.33
N VAL A 41 -8.42 -4.23 -10.09
CA VAL A 41 -7.58 -3.45 -9.16
C VAL A 41 -6.15 -3.98 -9.25
N ILE A 42 -5.17 -3.09 -9.45
CA ILE A 42 -3.75 -3.44 -9.45
C ILE A 42 -3.14 -2.93 -8.14
N PRO A 43 -2.81 -3.82 -7.17
CA PRO A 43 -2.16 -3.40 -5.94
C PRO A 43 -0.71 -2.98 -6.20
N VAL A 44 -0.29 -1.84 -5.66
CA VAL A 44 1.11 -1.38 -5.70
C VAL A 44 1.58 -1.13 -4.27
N VAL A 45 2.64 -1.83 -3.89
CA VAL A 45 3.19 -1.86 -2.54
C VAL A 45 4.52 -1.13 -2.52
N PHE A 46 4.68 -0.21 -1.58
CA PHE A 46 5.92 0.52 -1.35
C PHE A 46 6.55 -0.01 -0.06
N SER A 47 7.86 -0.22 -0.06
CA SER A 47 8.60 -0.53 1.16
C SER A 47 8.46 0.61 2.20
N PRO A 48 8.74 0.35 3.49
CA PRO A 48 8.75 1.40 4.50
C PRO A 48 9.70 2.55 4.14
N TYR A 49 9.29 3.77 4.49
CA TYR A 49 10.12 4.96 4.40
C TYR A 49 11.03 5.09 5.63
N TYR A 50 11.86 4.07 5.89
CA TYR A 50 12.69 3.96 7.10
C TYR A 50 13.64 5.16 7.31
N PHE A 51 14.00 5.84 6.22
CA PHE A 51 14.89 6.99 6.19
C PHE A 51 14.21 8.34 6.54
N ILE A 52 12.90 8.35 6.75
CA ILE A 52 12.15 9.55 7.15
C ILE A 52 11.85 9.49 8.65
N ASN A 53 12.36 10.48 9.38
CA ASN A 53 11.97 10.70 10.77
C ASN A 53 10.94 11.83 10.84
N TYR A 54 9.66 11.47 11.01
CA TYR A 54 8.56 12.44 11.05
C TYR A 54 8.57 13.35 12.29
N GLU A 55 9.08 12.88 13.44
CA GLU A 55 9.12 13.67 14.67
C GLU A 55 10.18 14.77 14.60
N LYS A 56 11.35 14.43 14.05
CA LYS A 56 12.50 15.34 13.94
C LYS A 56 12.52 16.10 12.62
N SER A 57 11.58 15.84 11.71
CA SER A 57 11.56 16.39 10.35
C SER A 57 12.87 16.15 9.59
N ILE A 58 13.51 14.98 9.79
CA ILE A 58 14.76 14.60 9.14
C ILE A 58 14.46 13.66 7.97
N PHE A 59 15.10 13.93 6.83
CA PHE A 59 15.07 13.09 5.64
C PHE A 59 16.48 12.60 5.32
N ASN A 60 16.76 11.33 5.61
CA ASN A 60 18.06 10.72 5.34
C ASN A 60 18.11 10.15 3.91
N LYS A 61 19.32 9.82 3.45
CA LYS A 61 19.48 9.00 2.25
C LYS A 61 18.88 7.61 2.51
N GLY A 62 18.12 7.13 1.53
CA GLY A 62 17.55 5.79 1.55
C GLY A 62 17.11 5.36 0.16
N HIS A 63 16.65 4.12 0.05
CA HIS A 63 16.06 3.57 -1.16
C HIS A 63 14.67 3.04 -0.84
N ILE A 64 13.81 2.97 -1.85
CA ILE A 64 12.46 2.40 -1.76
C ILE A 64 12.37 1.28 -2.78
N VAL A 65 11.82 0.15 -2.35
CA VAL A 65 11.40 -0.92 -3.26
C VAL A 65 9.91 -0.76 -3.53
N ILE A 66 9.52 -0.81 -4.80
CA ILE A 66 8.13 -0.70 -5.24
C ILE A 66 7.78 -1.99 -5.97
N GLN A 67 6.72 -2.66 -5.52
CA GLN A 67 6.24 -3.89 -6.15
C GLN A 67 4.80 -3.74 -6.63
N CYS A 68 4.59 -3.94 -7.92
CA CYS A 68 3.26 -4.08 -8.52
C CYS A 68 2.84 -5.54 -8.47
N LEU A 69 1.63 -5.81 -7.95
CA LEU A 69 1.07 -7.15 -7.89
C LEU A 69 0.14 -7.43 -9.07
N ASP A 70 -0.18 -8.71 -9.25
CA ASP A 70 -1.11 -9.15 -10.27
C ASP A 70 -2.47 -8.44 -10.15
N PRO A 71 -3.11 -8.11 -11.28
CA PRO A 71 -4.45 -7.53 -11.29
C PRO A 71 -5.46 -8.46 -10.60
N ILE A 72 -6.25 -7.89 -9.69
CA ILE A 72 -7.35 -8.57 -9.02
C ILE A 72 -8.63 -8.25 -9.80
N PRO A 73 -9.26 -9.25 -10.46
CA PRO A 73 -10.43 -9.02 -11.28
C PRO A 73 -11.65 -8.66 -10.43
N THR A 74 -12.47 -7.73 -10.94
CA THR A 74 -13.77 -7.35 -10.35
C THR A 74 -14.96 -7.82 -11.19
N LYS A 75 -14.68 -8.49 -12.32
CA LYS A 75 -15.70 -8.97 -13.26
C LYS A 75 -16.63 -9.97 -12.56
N GLY A 76 -17.92 -9.67 -12.56
CA GLY A 76 -18.96 -10.49 -11.91
C GLY A 76 -19.14 -10.24 -10.42
N LEU A 77 -18.34 -9.37 -9.80
CA LEU A 77 -18.57 -8.92 -8.42
C LEU A 77 -19.69 -7.89 -8.37
N ASN A 78 -20.40 -7.85 -7.26
CA ASN A 78 -21.43 -6.86 -6.95
C ASN A 78 -21.04 -6.03 -5.71
N LEU A 79 -21.90 -5.09 -5.29
CA LEU A 79 -21.58 -4.18 -4.19
C LEU A 79 -21.47 -4.88 -2.81
N ASP A 80 -22.06 -6.05 -2.65
CA ASP A 80 -21.94 -6.85 -1.43
C ASP A 80 -20.54 -7.47 -1.31
N ASP A 81 -19.83 -7.64 -2.43
CA ASP A 81 -18.45 -8.16 -2.47
C ASP A 81 -17.39 -7.10 -2.12
N VAL A 82 -17.75 -5.83 -1.98
CA VAL A 82 -16.80 -4.72 -1.79
C VAL A 82 -15.92 -4.92 -0.57
N GLU A 83 -16.50 -5.40 0.53
CA GLU A 83 -15.74 -5.65 1.76
C GLU A 83 -14.73 -6.77 1.58
N LYS A 84 -15.16 -7.87 0.95
CA LYS A 84 -14.30 -9.01 0.63
C LYS A 84 -13.14 -8.60 -0.28
N LEU A 85 -13.43 -7.85 -1.35
CA LEU A 85 -12.41 -7.32 -2.26
C LEU A 85 -11.42 -6.40 -1.52
N THR A 86 -11.92 -5.50 -0.68
CA THR A 86 -11.09 -4.56 0.09
C THR A 86 -10.13 -5.32 1.00
N ASN A 87 -10.63 -6.30 1.75
CA ASN A 87 -9.84 -7.11 2.66
C ASN A 87 -8.82 -7.97 1.91
N GLN A 88 -9.23 -8.63 0.82
CA GLN A 88 -8.34 -9.42 -0.03
C GLN A 88 -7.17 -8.59 -0.56
N VAL A 89 -7.45 -7.39 -1.07
CA VAL A 89 -6.41 -6.48 -1.58
C VAL A 89 -5.48 -6.06 -0.45
N ARG A 90 -6.04 -5.65 0.70
CA ARG A 90 -5.25 -5.22 1.86
C ARG A 90 -4.35 -6.34 2.38
N GLU A 91 -4.87 -7.56 2.53
CA GLU A 91 -4.10 -8.72 3.01
C GLU A 91 -2.93 -9.04 2.08
N LYS A 92 -3.16 -9.07 0.76
CA LYS A 92 -2.08 -9.25 -0.22
C LYS A 92 -1.01 -8.17 -0.10
N MET A 93 -1.42 -6.91 0.03
CA MET A 93 -0.49 -5.79 0.20
C MET A 93 0.30 -5.89 1.50
N VAL A 94 -0.35 -6.26 2.63
CA VAL A 94 0.30 -6.45 3.93
C VAL A 94 1.36 -7.54 3.87
N THR A 95 1.07 -8.68 3.23
CA THR A 95 2.04 -9.77 3.08
C THR A 95 3.29 -9.28 2.35
N VAL A 96 3.11 -8.69 1.17
CA VAL A 96 4.24 -8.18 0.37
C VAL A 96 4.99 -7.07 1.09
N TYR A 97 4.29 -6.19 1.82
CA TYR A 97 4.95 -5.15 2.59
C TYR A 97 5.87 -5.71 3.67
N LYS A 98 5.50 -6.80 4.34
CA LYS A 98 6.38 -7.48 5.31
C LYS A 98 7.63 -8.03 4.62
N ASP A 99 7.49 -8.60 3.44
CA ASP A 99 8.63 -9.09 2.65
C ASP A 99 9.56 -7.93 2.25
N LEU A 100 8.98 -6.82 1.77
CA LEU A 100 9.74 -5.61 1.44
C LEU A 100 10.40 -4.98 2.67
N CYS A 101 9.77 -5.02 3.85
CA CYS A 101 10.39 -4.59 5.10
C CYS A 101 11.67 -5.39 5.39
N GLN A 102 11.60 -6.72 5.27
CA GLN A 102 12.75 -7.59 5.48
C GLN A 102 13.85 -7.32 4.44
N GLU A 103 13.48 -7.14 3.18
CA GLU A 103 14.42 -6.84 2.10
C GLU A 103 15.17 -5.52 2.36
N VAL A 104 14.45 -4.42 2.63
CA VAL A 104 15.11 -3.13 2.83
C VAL A 104 15.94 -3.11 4.11
N THR A 105 15.48 -3.76 5.19
CA THR A 105 16.21 -3.78 6.46
C THR A 105 17.47 -4.66 6.42
N ALA A 106 17.43 -5.79 5.72
CA ALA A 106 18.60 -6.66 5.53
C ALA A 106 19.74 -5.97 4.76
N ASN A 107 19.41 -5.00 3.91
CA ASN A 107 20.38 -4.24 3.12
C ASN A 107 20.84 -2.93 3.80
N LEU A 108 20.42 -2.65 5.05
CA LEU A 108 20.88 -1.45 5.76
C LEU A 108 22.28 -1.65 6.37
N PRO A 109 23.12 -0.61 6.35
CA PRO A 109 24.33 -0.57 7.15
C PRO A 109 24.01 -0.79 8.64
N SER A 110 24.89 -1.48 9.36
CA SER A 110 24.73 -1.74 10.80
C SER A 110 24.74 -0.47 11.66
N ASP A 111 25.29 0.62 11.14
CA ASP A 111 25.34 1.95 11.76
C ASP A 111 24.24 2.89 11.24
N TYR A 112 23.30 2.40 10.42
CA TYR A 112 22.20 3.23 9.94
C TYR A 112 21.40 3.75 11.13
N PRO A 113 21.09 5.06 11.19
CA PRO A 113 20.34 5.62 12.31
C PRO A 113 18.95 5.00 12.32
N HIS A 114 18.77 3.97 13.14
CA HIS A 114 17.47 3.37 13.35
C HIS A 114 16.55 4.47 13.88
N THR A 115 15.64 4.94 13.03
CA THR A 115 14.38 5.50 13.52
C THR A 115 13.81 4.40 14.39
N LYS A 116 13.91 4.54 15.73
CA LYS A 116 13.36 3.55 16.66
C LYS A 116 11.93 3.27 16.19
N MET A 117 11.70 2.10 15.61
CA MET A 117 10.35 1.63 15.32
C MET A 117 9.73 1.46 16.71
N GLY A 118 8.90 2.42 17.10
CA GLY A 118 8.46 2.62 18.47
C GLY A 118 7.88 1.36 19.11
N HIS A 119 8.21 1.19 20.39
CA HIS A 119 7.51 0.34 21.36
C HIS A 119 6.05 0.78 21.52
#